data_AF-A0AAD7FRN6-F1
#
_entry.id   AF-A0AAD7FRN6-F1
#
_cell.length_a   1.000
_cell.length_b   1.000
_cell.length_c   1.000
_cell.angle_alpha   90.00
_cell.angle_beta   90.00
_cell.angle_gamma   90.00
#
_symmetry.space_group_name_H-M   'P 1'
#
loop_
_entity.id
_entity.type
_entity.pdbx_description
1 polymer ?
#
loop_
_entity_poly.entity_id
_entity_poly.type
_entity_poly.pdbx_seq_one_letter_code
_entity_poly.pdbx_strand_id
1 'polypeptide(L)' 'IDTAPGKARGVCADAFIWGHTVLVPDVEAYPGHIVCDGDTKSEIVCPLVGQSRVPGVLDLDCLAEQGFERTTRI' A
#
# COMPACT_ATOMS: atom_id res chain seq x y z
N ILE A 1 -0.25 -8.05 -8.20
CA ILE A 1 0.67 -8.44 -7.10
C ILE A 1 1.15 -9.86 -7.35
N ASP A 2 2.45 -10.08 -7.54
CA ASP A 2 3.03 -11.43 -7.65
C ASP A 2 3.23 -11.98 -6.23
N THR A 3 2.47 -13.02 -5.87
CA THR A 3 2.49 -13.63 -4.53
C THR A 3 3.38 -14.85 -4.44
N ALA A 4 4.24 -15.11 -5.44
CA ALA A 4 5.20 -16.20 -5.36
C ALA A 4 6.14 -16.01 -4.14
N PRO A 5 6.62 -17.10 -3.51
CA PRO A 5 7.54 -17.02 -2.38
C PRO A 5 8.74 -16.13 -2.67
N GLY A 6 8.99 -15.15 -1.80
CA GLY A 6 10.09 -14.20 -1.93
C GLY A 6 9.87 -13.03 -2.89
N LYS A 7 8.71 -12.93 -3.56
CA LYS A 7 8.38 -11.83 -4.48
C LYS A 7 7.36 -10.83 -3.94
N ALA A 8 6.42 -11.28 -3.09
CA ALA A 8 5.52 -10.39 -2.39
C ALA A 8 6.27 -9.63 -1.28
N ARG A 9 6.44 -8.33 -1.45
CA ARG A 9 7.01 -7.41 -0.47
C ARG A 9 6.50 -5.99 -0.73
N GLY A 10 6.57 -5.15 0.28
CA GLY A 10 6.15 -3.74 0.21
C GLY A 10 4.65 -3.53 0.45
N VAL A 11 4.28 -2.26 0.54
CA VAL A 11 2.96 -1.78 1.01
C VAL A 11 1.82 -2.38 0.19
N CYS A 12 1.94 -2.35 -1.14
CA CYS A 12 1.00 -2.98 -2.07
C CYS A 12 0.78 -4.47 -1.84
N ALA A 13 1.85 -5.23 -1.56
CA ALA A 13 1.74 -6.66 -1.30
C ALA A 13 1.09 -6.95 0.05
N ASP A 14 1.45 -6.16 1.07
CA ASP A 14 0.89 -6.28 2.41
C ASP A 14 -0.62 -5.99 2.41
N ALA A 15 -1.06 -4.90 1.76
CA ALA A 15 -2.49 -4.59 1.63
C ALA A 15 -3.27 -5.71 0.90
N PHE A 16 -2.67 -6.30 -0.14
CA PHE A 16 -3.27 -7.40 -0.89
C PHE A 16 -3.39 -8.68 -0.06
N ILE A 17 -2.33 -9.05 0.66
CA ILE A 17 -2.27 -10.29 1.46
C ILE A 17 -3.13 -10.17 2.72
N TRP A 18 -3.06 -9.04 3.41
CA TRP A 18 -3.80 -8.82 4.66
C TRP A 18 -5.28 -8.52 4.43
N GLY A 19 -5.63 -8.00 3.25
CA GLY A 19 -7.01 -7.66 2.93
C GLY A 19 -7.56 -6.49 3.76
N HIS A 20 -6.69 -5.61 4.25
CA HIS A 20 -7.07 -4.33 4.84
C HIS A 20 -6.23 -3.18 4.30
N THR A 21 -6.73 -1.95 4.48
CA THR A 21 -6.01 -0.73 4.09
C THR A 21 -4.71 -0.59 4.88
N VAL A 22 -3.61 -0.30 4.18
CA VAL A 22 -2.32 0.03 4.78
C VAL A 22 -2.07 1.52 4.59
N LEU A 23 -1.87 2.22 5.70
CA LEU A 23 -1.55 3.65 5.72
C LEU A 23 -0.08 3.81 6.12
N VAL A 24 0.70 4.44 5.26
CA VAL A 24 2.14 4.66 5.45
C VAL A 24 2.42 6.17 5.47
N PRO A 25 2.54 6.77 6.67
CA PRO A 25 2.77 8.21 6.79
C PRO A 25 4.16 8.67 6.33
N ASP A 26 5.13 7.76 6.33
CA ASP A 26 6.50 7.95 5.85
C ASP A 26 6.96 6.62 5.24
N VAL A 27 7.17 6.62 3.92
CA VAL A 27 7.57 5.41 3.19
C VAL A 27 9.03 5.01 3.44
N GLU A 28 9.91 5.94 3.82
CA GLU A 28 11.30 5.64 4.16
C GLU A 28 11.41 4.87 5.48
N ALA A 29 10.44 5.09 6.38
CA ALA A 29 10.32 4.35 7.64
C ALA A 29 9.65 2.97 7.50
N TYR A 30 9.04 2.66 6.35
CA TYR A 30 8.31 1.40 6.17
C TYR A 30 9.28 0.24 5.88
N PRO A 31 9.25 -0.86 6.69
CA PRO A 31 10.20 -1.95 6.53
C PRO A 31 10.00 -2.69 5.20
N GLY A 32 11.07 -2.80 4.43
CA GLY A 32 11.02 -3.49 3.14
C GLY A 32 10.28 -2.71 2.05
N HIS A 33 10.16 -1.38 2.20
CA HIS A 33 9.60 -0.49 1.19
C HIS A 33 10.23 -0.74 -0.19
N ILE A 34 9.36 -0.89 -1.19
CA ILE A 34 9.72 -1.00 -2.60
C ILE A 34 9.10 0.21 -3.26
N VAL A 35 9.96 1.16 -3.55
CA VAL A 35 9.55 2.42 -4.16
C VAL A 35 9.08 2.13 -5.59
N CYS A 36 7.81 2.35 -5.87
CA CYS A 36 7.26 2.36 -7.24
C CYS A 36 7.59 3.68 -7.95
N ASP A 37 7.56 4.80 -7.23
CA ASP A 37 7.95 6.15 -7.67
C ASP A 37 8.91 6.81 -6.65
N GLY A 38 10.08 7.23 -7.12
CA GLY A 38 11.22 7.72 -6.32
C GLY A 38 10.89 8.91 -5.41
N ASP A 39 9.87 9.68 -5.76
CA ASP A 39 9.50 10.92 -5.07
C ASP A 39 8.39 10.73 -4.02
N THR A 40 7.81 9.52 -3.90
CA THR A 40 6.78 9.23 -2.88
C THR A 40 7.33 9.43 -1.47
N LYS A 41 6.57 10.15 -0.63
CA LYS A 41 6.86 10.40 0.79
C LYS A 41 5.85 9.76 1.73
N SER A 42 4.59 9.64 1.32
CA SER A 42 3.58 8.83 2.02
C SER A 42 2.72 8.06 1.03
N GLU A 43 2.12 6.95 1.47
CA GLU A 43 1.36 6.03 0.62
C GLU A 43 0.12 5.54 1.39
N ILE A 44 -1.01 5.42 0.69
CA ILE A 44 -2.18 4.69 1.19
C ILE A 44 -2.61 3.64 0.18
N VAL A 45 -2.61 2.37 0.60
CA VAL A 45 -3.03 1.27 -0.26
C VAL A 45 -4.30 0.65 0.29
N CYS A 46 -5.34 0.60 -0.54
CA CYS A 46 -6.63 0.01 -0.20
C CYS A 46 -6.86 -1.29 -0.99
N PRO A 47 -7.13 -2.43 -0.33
CA PRO A 47 -7.52 -3.63 -1.03
C PRO A 47 -8.91 -3.46 -1.65
N LEU A 48 -9.07 -3.95 -2.87
CA LEU A 48 -10.39 -4.07 -3.47
C LEU A 48 -11.13 -5.21 -2.76
N VAL A 49 -12.35 -4.97 -2.27
CA VAL A 49 -13.15 -6.01 -1.64
C VAL A 49 -13.96 -6.74 -2.70
N GLY A 50 -13.59 -7.99 -2.98
CA GLY A 50 -14.36 -8.91 -3.81
C GLY A 50 -15.19 -9.89 -2.98
N GLN A 51 -16.06 -10.67 -3.64
CA GLN A 51 -16.97 -11.60 -2.96
C GLN A 51 -16.27 -12.68 -2.13
N SER A 52 -15.11 -13.16 -2.59
CA SER A 52 -14.38 -14.28 -1.95
C SER A 52 -12.86 -14.07 -1.89
N ARG A 53 -12.35 -12.98 -2.45
CA ARG A 53 -10.92 -12.65 -2.47
C ARG A 53 -10.72 -11.16 -2.71
N VAL A 54 -9.50 -10.69 -2.45
CA VAL A 54 -8.99 -9.39 -2.92
C VAL A 54 -8.53 -9.55 -4.38
N PRO A 55 -9.21 -8.95 -5.38
CA PRO A 55 -8.82 -9.07 -6.78
C PRO A 55 -7.64 -8.14 -7.15
N GLY A 56 -7.33 -7.15 -6.31
CA GLY A 56 -6.28 -6.16 -6.53
C GLY A 56 -6.27 -5.11 -5.42
N VAL A 57 -5.47 -4.07 -5.61
CA VAL A 57 -5.36 -2.93 -4.69
C VAL A 57 -5.51 -1.62 -5.45
N LEU A 58 -6.00 -0.60 -4.76
CA LEU A 58 -5.88 0.81 -5.14
C LEU A 58 -4.66 1.38 -4.40
N ASP A 59 -3.71 1.89 -5.17
CA ASP A 59 -2.46 2.46 -4.69
C ASP A 59 -2.46 3.98 -4.93
N LEU A 60 -2.10 4.76 -3.91
CA LEU A 60 -2.10 6.21 -3.95
C LEU A 60 -0.87 6.76 -3.21
N ASP A 61 -0.03 7.46 -3.97
CA ASP A 61 1.17 8.14 -3.50
C ASP A 61 0.93 9.60 -3.15
N CYS A 62 1.76 10.15 -2.26
CA CYS A 62 1.84 11.57 -1.98
C CYS A 62 3.29 12.04 -1.87
N LEU A 63 3.59 13.20 -2.47
CA LEU A 63 4.91 13.85 -2.41
C LEU A 63 5.20 14.52 -1.05
N ALA A 64 4.25 14.50 -0.11
CA ALA A 64 4.41 14.96 1.25
C ALA A 64 4.33 13.79 2.23
N GLU A 65 5.05 13.89 3.35
CA GLU A 65 4.83 13.01 4.51
C GLU A 65 3.42 13.25 5.08
N GLN A 66 2.83 12.21 5.67
CA GLN A 66 1.51 12.28 6.31
C GLN A 66 0.41 12.84 5.38
N GLY A 67 0.50 12.58 4.07
CA GLY A 67 -0.47 13.07 3.08
C GLY A 67 -1.86 12.46 3.20
N PHE A 68 -1.97 11.34 3.92
CA PHE A 68 -3.21 10.62 4.18
C PHE A 68 -3.42 10.40 5.67
N GLU A 69 -4.67 10.28 6.07
CA GLU A 69 -5.10 10.05 7.45
C GLU A 69 -6.17 8.96 7.51
N ARG A 70 -6.46 8.47 8.72
CA ARG A 70 -7.45 7.39 8.92
C ARG A 70 -8.87 7.77 8.44
N THR A 71 -9.16 9.06 8.35
CA THR A 71 -10.44 9.62 7.89
C THR A 71 -10.48 9.94 6.40
N THR A 72 -9.37 9.76 5.67
CA THR A 72 -9.34 9.92 4.22
C THR A 72 -10.40 9.03 3.57
N ARG A 73 -11.21 9.63 2.69
CA ARG A 73 -12.28 8.94 1.93
C ARG A 73 -11.81 8.81 0.48
N ILE A 74 -11.90 7.60 -0.04
CA ILE A 74 -11.39 7.20 -1.36
C ILE A 74 -12.51 6.52 -2.12
#